data_AF-A0A953I7E8-F1
#
_entry.id   AF-A0A953I7E8-F1
#
_cell.length_a   1.000
_cell.length_b   1.000
_cell.length_c   1.000
_cell.angle_alpha   90.00
_cell.angle_beta   90.00
_cell.angle_gamma   90.00
#
_symmetry.space_group_name_H-M   'P 1'
#
loop_
_entity.id
_entity.type
_entity.pdbx_description
1 polymer ?
#
loop_
_entity_poly.entity_id
_entity_poly.type
_entity_poly.pdbx_seq_one_letter_code
_entity_poly.pdbx_strand_id
1 'polypeptide(L)'
;MPLRCWSTARSARGVRKADRGERPARLASHRTGRGTGDGTWTLVQCQASTRGSDQVGNQIQWTGRVTSGQGVAARLTAPDWFRASVNRFFGFEPAPGTLNVLIEGDRRELDRLLLTASTVLVPPARDVCCALLVPVCITREPNSVHAVLLRPIIYGYNVAQLELLAPVLLREALRLQDGDEVTIRAEDAAPRQKWVAPPGADAAGPSSPYNLDSTPR
;
A
#
# COMPACT_ATOMS: atom_id res chain seq x y z
N MET A 1 25.44 7.00 39.26
CA MET A 1 26.59 6.27 39.86
C MET A 1 26.89 6.87 41.22
N PRO A 2 27.54 6.17 42.17
CA PRO A 2 28.09 4.81 42.11
C PRO A 2 27.00 3.76 42.49
N LEU A 3 27.19 2.50 42.94
CA LEU A 3 28.35 1.64 43.25
C LEU A 3 28.20 0.24 42.57
N ARG A 4 29.13 -0.68 42.85
CA ARG A 4 29.05 -2.15 42.67
C ARG A 4 29.42 -2.82 44.01
N CYS A 5 29.00 -4.08 44.24
CA CYS A 5 29.77 -5.20 44.88
C CYS A 5 28.80 -6.31 45.36
N TRP A 6 28.84 -7.54 44.83
CA TRP A 6 29.73 -8.69 45.14
C TRP A 6 29.11 -9.71 46.11
N SER A 7 28.93 -10.94 45.63
CA SER A 7 29.16 -12.19 46.38
C SER A 7 29.28 -13.37 45.40
N THR A 8 29.92 -14.47 45.81
CA THR A 8 30.36 -15.57 44.93
C THR A 8 29.93 -16.95 45.46
N ALA A 9 29.75 -17.92 44.58
CA ALA A 9 29.81 -19.35 44.88
C ALA A 9 30.25 -20.15 43.63
N ARG A 10 30.86 -21.33 43.81
CA ARG A 10 31.67 -22.01 42.77
C ARG A 10 31.04 -23.28 42.20
N SER A 11 31.38 -23.52 40.92
CA SER A 11 31.80 -24.81 40.34
C SER A 11 30.95 -26.08 40.55
N ALA A 12 30.40 -26.58 39.44
CA ALA A 12 30.49 -28.00 39.10
C ALA A 12 30.84 -28.17 37.61
N ARG A 13 31.73 -29.12 37.29
CA ARG A 13 32.09 -29.49 35.90
C ARG A 13 31.10 -30.52 35.37
N GLY A 14 30.68 -30.40 34.11
CA GLY A 14 29.84 -31.38 33.44
C GLY A 14 29.79 -31.15 31.93
N VAL A 15 30.70 -31.76 31.18
CA VAL A 15 30.68 -31.74 29.71
C VAL A 15 29.84 -32.92 29.21
N ARG A 16 28.76 -32.65 28.46
CA ARG A 16 28.24 -33.54 27.41
C ARG A 16 27.80 -32.69 26.21
N LYS A 17 27.97 -33.24 25.01
CA LYS A 17 27.67 -32.58 23.72
C LYS A 17 26.18 -32.65 23.39
N ALA A 18 25.74 -31.62 22.66
CA ALA A 18 24.71 -31.60 21.62
C ALA A 18 23.37 -32.34 21.84
N ASP A 19 22.28 -31.59 21.73
CA ASP A 19 21.36 -31.85 20.61
C ASP A 19 20.79 -30.53 20.04
N ARG A 20 20.38 -30.56 18.77
CA ARG A 20 19.67 -29.47 18.08
C ARG A 20 18.17 -29.64 18.34
N GLY A 21 17.47 -28.54 18.65
CA GLY A 21 16.04 -28.58 18.94
C GLY A 21 15.41 -27.19 18.92
N GLU A 22 15.35 -26.57 17.75
CA GLU A 22 14.56 -25.36 17.55
C GLU A 22 13.09 -25.66 17.89
N ARG A 23 12.50 -24.86 18.77
CA ARG A 23 11.06 -24.93 19.06
C ARG A 23 10.32 -24.17 17.96
N PRO A 24 9.44 -24.81 17.17
CA PRO A 24 8.61 -24.06 16.24
C PRO A 24 7.67 -23.12 17.02
N ALA A 25 7.56 -21.88 16.55
CA ALA A 25 6.58 -20.94 17.04
C ALA A 25 5.16 -21.50 16.83
N ARG A 26 4.27 -21.31 17.82
CA ARG A 26 2.88 -21.75 17.72
C ARG A 26 2.19 -21.01 16.56
N LEU A 27 1.47 -21.75 15.71
CA LEU A 27 0.65 -21.16 14.64
C LEU A 27 -0.26 -20.07 15.20
N ALA A 28 -0.26 -18.90 14.56
CA ALA A 28 -1.22 -17.86 14.83
C ALA A 28 -2.62 -18.34 14.42
N SER A 29 -3.62 -18.12 15.28
CA SER A 29 -5.00 -18.54 15.02
C SER A 29 -5.64 -17.72 13.89
N HIS A 30 -5.93 -18.36 12.76
CA HIS A 30 -6.73 -17.75 11.70
C HIS A 30 -8.13 -17.39 12.23
N ARG A 31 -8.54 -16.12 12.08
CA ARG A 31 -9.94 -15.71 12.19
C ARG A 31 -10.47 -15.39 10.80
N THR A 32 -11.44 -16.17 10.35
CA THR A 32 -12.16 -15.94 9.09
C THR A 32 -13.34 -14.99 9.33
N GLY A 33 -13.38 -13.89 8.59
CA GLY A 33 -14.57 -13.05 8.44
C GLY A 33 -15.34 -13.48 7.20
N ARG A 34 -16.67 -13.53 7.26
CA ARG A 34 -17.53 -13.91 6.13
C ARG A 34 -18.18 -12.67 5.53
N GLY A 35 -17.59 -12.14 4.45
CA GLY A 35 -18.25 -11.16 3.59
C GLY A 35 -19.25 -11.84 2.66
N THR A 36 -20.32 -11.13 2.27
CA THR A 36 -21.32 -11.65 1.31
C THR A 36 -20.84 -11.44 -0.13
N GLY A 37 -20.61 -12.55 -0.83
CA GLY A 37 -20.01 -12.61 -2.17
C GLY A 37 -18.90 -13.67 -2.17
N ASP A 38 -18.89 -14.58 -3.15
CA ASP A 38 -18.14 -15.85 -3.11
C ASP A 38 -16.63 -15.73 -3.35
N GLY A 39 -15.97 -14.78 -2.67
CA GLY A 39 -14.52 -14.62 -2.61
C GLY A 39 -14.04 -14.55 -1.16
N THR A 40 -13.35 -15.58 -0.69
CA THR A 40 -12.71 -15.57 0.64
C THR A 40 -11.44 -14.71 0.63
N TRP A 41 -11.59 -13.40 0.79
CA TRP A 41 -10.46 -12.49 1.00
C TRP A 41 -9.90 -12.70 2.41
N THR A 42 -8.70 -13.26 2.49
CA THR A 42 -7.95 -13.30 3.75
C THR A 42 -7.24 -11.96 3.92
N LEU A 43 -7.14 -11.47 5.17
CA LEU A 43 -6.20 -10.42 5.52
C LEU A 43 -4.78 -10.94 5.26
N VAL A 44 -4.26 -10.68 4.07
CA VAL A 44 -2.85 -10.91 3.76
C VAL A 44 -2.07 -9.88 4.55
N GLN A 45 -1.58 -10.30 5.73
CA GLN A 45 -0.57 -9.53 6.46
C GLN A 45 0.61 -9.33 5.51
N CYS A 46 0.98 -8.09 5.25
CA CYS A 46 2.21 -7.78 4.55
C CYS A 46 3.36 -8.27 5.42
N GLN A 47 3.90 -9.45 5.13
CA GLN A 47 5.04 -9.97 5.86
C GLN A 47 6.25 -9.08 5.55
N ALA A 48 6.81 -8.44 6.56
CA ALA A 48 8.13 -7.84 6.44
C ALA A 48 9.12 -8.98 6.17
N SER A 49 9.66 -9.03 4.95
CA SER A 49 10.56 -10.11 4.51
C SER A 49 11.88 -10.06 5.29
N THR A 50 12.01 -10.88 6.32
CA THR A 50 13.31 -11.17 6.95
C THR A 50 13.99 -12.33 6.24
N ARG A 51 14.48 -12.09 5.01
CA ARG A 51 15.50 -12.92 4.37
C ARG A 51 16.75 -12.08 4.15
N GLY A 52 17.89 -12.59 4.59
CA GLY A 52 19.15 -11.85 4.60
C GLY A 52 19.82 -11.73 3.24
N SER A 53 20.86 -10.89 3.22
CA SER A 53 21.82 -10.61 2.14
C SER A 53 21.30 -9.97 0.85
N ASP A 54 21.73 -8.72 0.64
CA ASP A 54 22.06 -8.07 -0.63
C ASP A 54 21.00 -7.96 -1.73
N GLN A 55 19.84 -7.40 -1.39
CA GLN A 55 19.19 -6.38 -2.21
C GLN A 55 18.62 -5.29 -1.29
N VAL A 56 19.15 -4.06 -1.36
CA VAL A 56 18.51 -2.90 -0.74
C VAL A 56 17.32 -2.51 -1.61
N GLY A 57 16.18 -3.17 -1.38
CA GLY A 57 14.91 -2.72 -1.94
C GLY A 57 14.64 -1.30 -1.45
N ASN A 58 14.41 -0.37 -2.38
CA ASN A 58 14.27 1.05 -2.07
C ASN A 58 12.88 1.33 -1.45
N GLN A 59 12.63 0.76 -0.28
CA GLN A 59 11.35 0.89 0.42
C GLN A 59 11.32 2.20 1.18
N ILE A 60 10.32 3.03 0.90
CA ILE A 60 10.06 4.27 1.62
C ILE A 60 8.89 4.09 2.59
N GLN A 61 8.95 4.82 3.72
CA GLN A 61 7.99 4.70 4.83
C GLN A 61 7.64 6.08 5.36
N TRP A 62 6.35 6.31 5.62
CA TRP A 62 5.86 7.53 6.26
C TRP A 62 4.73 7.22 7.24
N THR A 63 4.49 8.14 8.17
CA THR A 63 3.35 8.09 9.09
C THR A 63 2.32 9.14 8.71
N GLY A 64 1.09 8.94 9.16
CA GLY A 64 0.03 9.92 9.02
C GLY A 64 -1.16 9.59 9.91
N ARG A 65 -2.08 10.54 10.04
CA ARG A 65 -3.31 10.37 10.83
C ARG A 65 -4.51 10.14 9.95
N VAL A 66 -5.32 9.16 10.34
CA VAL A 66 -6.61 8.88 9.71
C VAL A 66 -7.54 10.08 9.87
N THR A 67 -8.23 10.43 8.79
CA THR A 67 -9.19 11.54 8.76
C THR A 67 -10.48 11.16 8.05
N SER A 68 -11.58 11.81 8.42
CA SER A 68 -12.81 11.80 7.64
C SER A 68 -12.65 12.69 6.41
N GLY A 69 -12.93 12.13 5.23
CA GLY A 69 -13.08 12.91 4.00
C GLY A 69 -14.49 13.48 3.86
N GLN A 70 -14.73 14.30 2.84
CA GLN A 70 -16.05 14.90 2.57
C GLN A 70 -17.10 13.92 2.00
N GLY A 71 -16.91 12.60 2.15
CA GLY A 71 -17.78 11.56 1.58
C GLY A 71 -17.73 11.42 0.04
N VAL A 72 -17.05 12.33 -0.67
CA VAL A 72 -17.00 12.39 -2.14
C VAL A 72 -16.37 11.13 -2.77
N ALA A 73 -15.40 10.50 -2.11
CA ALA A 73 -14.69 9.32 -2.63
C ALA A 73 -15.57 8.09 -2.88
N ALA A 74 -16.75 8.00 -2.26
CA ALA A 74 -17.74 6.98 -2.60
C ALA A 74 -18.20 7.11 -4.07
N ARG A 75 -18.28 8.34 -4.61
CA ARG A 75 -18.61 8.60 -6.03
C ARG A 75 -17.45 8.28 -6.98
N LEU A 76 -16.20 8.29 -6.51
CA LEU A 76 -15.02 7.92 -7.30
C LEU A 76 -14.83 6.40 -7.39
N THR A 77 -15.17 5.68 -6.33
CA THR A 77 -14.95 4.22 -6.22
C THR A 77 -16.14 3.38 -6.67
N ALA A 78 -17.34 3.95 -6.72
CA ALA A 78 -18.56 3.27 -7.18
C ALA A 78 -18.58 2.86 -8.67
N PRO A 79 -18.06 3.64 -9.65
CA PRO A 79 -18.23 3.31 -11.07
C PRO A 79 -17.59 1.98 -11.49
N ASP A 80 -18.31 1.17 -12.25
CA ASP A 80 -17.86 -0.16 -12.69
C ASP A 80 -16.52 -0.13 -13.45
N TRP A 81 -16.30 0.89 -14.28
CA TRP A 81 -15.04 1.06 -15.01
C TRP A 81 -13.84 1.21 -14.07
N PHE A 82 -14.02 1.86 -12.91
CA PHE A 82 -12.99 2.09 -11.92
C PHE A 82 -12.69 0.78 -11.18
N ARG A 83 -13.74 0.10 -10.72
CA ARG A 83 -13.65 -1.22 -10.06
C ARG A 83 -12.97 -2.25 -10.96
N ALA A 84 -13.38 -2.31 -12.23
CA ALA A 84 -12.78 -3.18 -13.24
C ALA A 84 -11.31 -2.83 -13.53
N SER A 85 -10.94 -1.54 -13.57
CA SER A 85 -9.55 -1.10 -13.72
C SER A 85 -8.70 -1.52 -12.52
N VAL A 86 -9.15 -1.26 -11.29
CA VAL A 86 -8.42 -1.66 -10.08
C VAL A 86 -8.23 -3.19 -10.04
N ASN A 87 -9.26 -3.96 -10.38
CA ASN A 87 -9.16 -5.41 -10.44
C ASN A 87 -8.18 -5.89 -11.54
N ARG A 88 -8.24 -5.31 -12.75
CA ARG A 88 -7.34 -5.64 -13.88
C ARG A 88 -5.87 -5.41 -13.54
N PHE A 89 -5.53 -4.32 -12.85
CA PHE A 89 -4.15 -3.88 -12.66
C PHE A 89 -3.55 -4.21 -11.28
N PHE A 90 -4.39 -4.35 -10.25
CA PHE A 90 -3.96 -4.62 -8.86
C PHE A 90 -4.53 -5.91 -8.27
N GLY A 91 -5.41 -6.63 -8.99
CA GLY A 91 -5.87 -7.97 -8.63
C GLY A 91 -6.94 -8.02 -7.54
N PHE A 92 -7.61 -6.90 -7.25
CA PHE A 92 -8.73 -6.86 -6.30
C PHE A 92 -9.81 -5.87 -6.71
N GLU A 93 -11.04 -6.09 -6.26
CA GLU A 93 -12.12 -5.12 -6.36
C GLU A 93 -12.16 -4.24 -5.10
N PRO A 94 -12.15 -2.90 -5.20
CA PRO A 94 -12.10 -2.03 -4.03
C PRO A 94 -13.42 -2.03 -3.26
N ALA A 95 -13.32 -2.06 -1.93
CA ALA A 95 -14.45 -1.77 -1.05
C ALA A 95 -14.94 -0.32 -1.25
N PRO A 96 -16.22 -0.01 -0.97
CA PRO A 96 -16.76 1.34 -1.19
C PRO A 96 -16.03 2.44 -0.40
N GLY A 97 -15.64 3.51 -1.09
CA GLY A 97 -14.94 4.66 -0.50
C GLY A 97 -13.42 4.47 -0.37
N THR A 98 -12.78 5.41 0.33
CA THR A 98 -11.34 5.43 0.58
C THR A 98 -11.05 5.73 2.05
N LEU A 99 -9.93 5.22 2.57
CA LEU A 99 -9.38 5.71 3.84
C LEU A 99 -8.55 6.96 3.57
N ASN A 100 -8.94 8.10 4.14
CA ASN A 100 -8.14 9.31 4.05
C ASN A 100 -7.09 9.31 5.18
N VAL A 101 -5.86 9.64 4.82
CA VAL A 101 -4.73 9.79 5.76
C VAL A 101 -4.04 11.12 5.46
N LEU A 102 -3.89 11.95 6.49
CA LEU A 102 -3.09 13.17 6.43
C LEU A 102 -1.65 12.85 6.82
N ILE A 103 -0.70 13.06 5.91
CA ILE A 103 0.71 12.74 6.14
C ILE A 103 1.39 13.80 7.01
N GLU A 104 2.19 13.32 7.96
CA GLU A 104 2.98 14.13 8.88
C GLU A 104 4.46 14.13 8.46
N GLY A 105 5.17 15.22 8.74
CA GLY A 105 6.62 15.34 8.46
C GLY A 105 6.98 15.71 7.02
N ASP A 106 8.20 15.31 6.60
CA ASP A 106 8.71 15.57 5.25
C ASP A 106 8.03 14.63 4.23
N ARG A 107 7.66 15.20 3.08
CA ARG A 107 6.97 14.50 1.99
C ARG A 107 7.81 14.35 0.73
N ARG A 108 9.07 14.83 0.69
CA ARG A 108 9.91 14.79 -0.52
C ARG A 108 10.03 13.40 -1.15
N GLU A 109 10.12 12.36 -0.34
CA GLU A 109 10.16 10.97 -0.83
C GLU A 109 8.82 10.51 -1.42
N LEU A 110 7.70 10.86 -0.78
CA LEU A 110 6.35 10.60 -1.26
C LEU A 110 6.06 11.37 -2.56
N ASP A 111 6.41 12.65 -2.63
CA ASP A 111 6.25 13.47 -3.83
C ASP A 111 7.10 12.93 -4.99
N ARG A 112 8.33 12.44 -4.71
CA ARG A 112 9.17 11.73 -5.69
C ARG A 112 8.53 10.43 -6.17
N LEU A 113 8.09 9.56 -5.25
CA LEU A 113 7.41 8.29 -5.53
C LEU A 113 6.17 8.51 -6.42
N LEU A 114 5.36 9.52 -6.13
CA LEU A 114 4.18 9.87 -6.90
C LEU A 114 4.52 10.29 -8.34
N LEU A 115 5.73 10.79 -8.60
CA LEU A 115 6.21 11.07 -9.95
C LEU A 115 6.80 9.82 -10.63
N THR A 116 7.67 9.08 -9.94
CA THR A 116 8.46 7.97 -10.50
C THR A 116 7.67 6.65 -10.56
N ALA A 117 7.17 6.18 -9.42
CA ALA A 117 6.63 4.84 -9.19
C ALA A 117 5.12 4.68 -9.47
N SER A 118 4.40 5.80 -9.60
CA SER A 118 2.93 5.77 -9.80
C SER A 118 2.48 5.23 -11.16
N THR A 119 1.41 4.45 -11.17
CA THR A 119 0.58 4.18 -12.35
C THR A 119 -0.45 5.30 -12.51
N VAL A 120 -0.57 5.90 -13.70
CA VAL A 120 -1.59 6.90 -14.02
C VAL A 120 -2.85 6.21 -14.53
N LEU A 121 -3.93 6.26 -13.74
CA LEU A 121 -5.27 5.88 -14.18
C LEU A 121 -5.92 7.04 -14.94
N VAL A 122 -6.22 6.79 -16.21
CA VAL A 122 -6.95 7.70 -17.09
C VAL A 122 -8.43 7.27 -17.13
N PRO A 123 -9.40 8.14 -16.81
CA PRO A 123 -10.82 7.80 -16.85
C PRO A 123 -11.37 7.77 -18.29
N PRO A 124 -12.54 7.14 -18.53
CA PRO A 124 -13.15 7.09 -19.85
C PRO A 124 -13.82 8.42 -20.26
N ALA A 125 -14.12 9.29 -19.31
CA ALA A 125 -14.88 10.52 -19.49
C ALA A 125 -14.05 11.75 -19.09
N ARG A 126 -14.21 12.85 -19.85
CA ARG A 126 -13.38 14.07 -19.73
C ARG A 126 -13.70 14.93 -18.51
N ASP A 127 -14.85 14.72 -17.89
CA ASP A 127 -15.32 15.37 -16.67
C ASP A 127 -14.81 14.68 -15.39
N VAL A 128 -14.16 13.53 -15.52
CA VAL A 128 -13.47 12.83 -14.43
C VAL A 128 -11.97 13.12 -14.53
N CYS A 129 -11.30 13.35 -13.39
CA CYS A 129 -9.86 13.57 -13.35
C CYS A 129 -9.06 12.25 -13.40
N CYS A 130 -7.85 12.30 -13.98
CA CYS A 130 -6.87 11.23 -13.81
C CYS A 130 -6.47 11.05 -12.34
N ALA A 131 -5.94 9.88 -11.99
CA ALA A 131 -5.41 9.60 -10.65
C ALA A 131 -4.05 8.91 -10.72
N LEU A 132 -3.19 9.17 -9.74
CA LEU A 132 -1.96 8.43 -9.50
C LEU A 132 -2.27 7.28 -8.54
N LEU A 133 -1.82 6.07 -8.89
CA LEU A 133 -2.00 4.84 -8.13
C LEU A 133 -0.64 4.25 -7.75
N VAL A 134 -0.42 3.92 -6.49
CA VAL A 134 0.80 3.24 -6.00
C VAL A 134 0.42 2.05 -5.10
N PRO A 135 0.94 0.83 -5.32
CA PRO A 135 0.80 -0.27 -4.35
C PRO A 135 1.49 0.09 -3.03
N VAL A 136 0.78 -0.07 -1.91
CA VAL A 136 1.30 0.21 -0.57
C VAL A 136 0.91 -0.90 0.41
N CYS A 137 1.58 -0.94 1.54
CA CYS A 137 1.07 -1.59 2.73
C CYS A 137 0.78 -0.54 3.81
N ILE A 138 -0.43 -0.58 4.38
CA ILE A 138 -0.80 0.21 5.55
C ILE A 138 -0.79 -0.69 6.80
N THR A 139 -0.19 -0.20 7.88
CA THR A 139 -0.01 -0.92 9.15
C THR A 139 -0.54 -0.08 10.30
N ARG A 140 -1.34 -0.73 11.16
CA ARG A 140 -1.64 -0.32 12.52
C ARG A 140 -1.43 -1.54 13.42
N GLU A 141 -0.28 -1.56 14.08
CA GLU A 141 0.21 -2.74 14.83
C GLU A 141 -0.87 -3.33 15.75
N PRO A 142 -1.08 -4.67 15.76
CA PRO A 142 -0.30 -5.71 15.06
C PRO A 142 -0.80 -6.03 13.63
N ASN A 143 -1.69 -5.23 13.06
CA ASN A 143 -2.38 -5.54 11.81
C ASN A 143 -1.80 -4.76 10.62
N SER A 144 -1.70 -5.40 9.47
CA SER A 144 -1.30 -4.77 8.20
C SER A 144 -2.19 -5.24 7.05
N VAL A 145 -2.39 -4.37 6.06
CA VAL A 145 -3.24 -4.59 4.89
C VAL A 145 -2.57 -4.06 3.64
N HIS A 146 -2.53 -4.88 2.58
CA HIS A 146 -2.18 -4.42 1.24
C HIS A 146 -3.27 -3.50 0.68
N ALA A 147 -2.85 -2.34 0.18
CA ALA A 147 -3.73 -1.29 -0.33
C ALA A 147 -3.12 -0.63 -1.57
N VAL A 148 -3.89 0.22 -2.23
CA VAL A 148 -3.42 1.12 -3.28
C VAL A 148 -3.65 2.55 -2.84
N LEU A 149 -2.57 3.32 -2.76
CA LEU A 149 -2.62 4.77 -2.62
C LEU A 149 -3.21 5.34 -3.90
N LEU A 150 -4.32 6.06 -3.77
CA LEU A 150 -4.94 6.88 -4.80
C LEU A 150 -4.70 8.36 -4.50
N ARG A 151 -4.31 9.11 -5.53
CA ARG A 151 -4.12 10.56 -5.48
C ARG A 151 -4.72 11.21 -6.73
N PRO A 152 -5.85 11.93 -6.62
CA PRO A 152 -6.45 12.62 -7.77
C PRO A 152 -5.53 13.70 -8.35
N ILE A 153 -5.50 13.82 -9.67
CA ILE A 153 -4.77 14.86 -10.40
C ILE A 153 -5.77 16.00 -10.70
N ILE A 154 -6.09 16.78 -9.66
CA ILE A 154 -6.99 17.93 -9.74
C ILE A 154 -6.36 19.15 -9.04
N TYR A 155 -6.63 20.34 -9.57
CA TYR A 155 -6.16 21.59 -8.98
C TYR A 155 -6.73 21.78 -7.56
N GLY A 156 -5.92 22.34 -6.66
CA GLY A 156 -6.32 22.63 -5.27
C GLY A 156 -6.42 21.42 -4.35
N TYR A 157 -6.13 20.20 -4.81
CA TYR A 157 -6.12 19.01 -3.95
C TYR A 157 -5.08 19.13 -2.83
N ASN A 158 -5.46 18.79 -1.60
CA ASN A 158 -4.57 18.88 -0.42
C ASN A 158 -3.34 17.98 -0.59
N VAL A 159 -2.16 18.57 -0.73
CA VAL A 159 -0.93 17.83 -0.99
C VAL A 159 -0.51 16.87 0.12
N ALA A 160 -0.93 17.10 1.36
CA ALA A 160 -0.69 16.20 2.49
C ALA A 160 -1.71 15.05 2.59
N GLN A 161 -2.83 15.09 1.86
CA GLN A 161 -3.87 14.06 1.93
C GLN A 161 -3.56 12.91 0.96
N LEU A 162 -3.60 11.68 1.48
CA LEU A 162 -3.63 10.46 0.70
C LEU A 162 -4.98 9.77 0.87
N GLU A 163 -5.44 9.12 -0.19
CA GLU A 163 -6.59 8.21 -0.15
C GLU A 163 -6.09 6.78 -0.36
N LEU A 164 -6.57 5.81 0.43
CA LEU A 164 -6.20 4.40 0.27
C LEU A 164 -7.41 3.54 -0.10
N LEU A 165 -7.22 2.71 -1.13
CA LEU A 165 -8.14 1.69 -1.63
C LEU A 165 -7.70 0.31 -1.12
N ALA A 166 -8.64 -0.56 -0.76
CA ALA A 166 -8.38 -1.95 -0.39
C ALA A 166 -9.60 -2.82 -0.70
N PRO A 167 -9.48 -4.16 -0.76
CA PRO A 167 -10.63 -5.06 -0.88
C PRO A 167 -11.51 -5.13 0.39
N VAL A 168 -11.12 -4.44 1.46
CA VAL A 168 -11.80 -4.42 2.75
C VAL A 168 -11.98 -2.99 3.25
N LEU A 169 -12.97 -2.75 4.10
CA LEU A 169 -13.15 -1.48 4.79
C LEU A 169 -12.00 -1.29 5.79
N LEU A 170 -10.98 -0.51 5.42
CA LEU A 170 -9.74 -0.35 6.18
C LEU A 170 -9.97 0.09 7.64
N ARG A 171 -10.99 0.93 7.90
CA ARG A 171 -11.35 1.33 9.27
C ARG A 171 -11.79 0.17 10.13
N GLU A 172 -12.51 -0.80 9.59
CA GLU A 172 -12.96 -1.99 10.31
C GLU A 172 -11.80 -3.00 10.46
N ALA A 173 -11.09 -3.26 9.36
CA ALA A 173 -9.97 -4.21 9.29
C ALA A 173 -8.81 -3.85 10.24
N LEU A 174 -8.48 -2.56 10.34
CA LEU A 174 -7.40 -2.03 11.18
C LEU A 174 -7.90 -1.38 12.49
N ARG A 175 -9.22 -1.34 12.71
CA ARG A 175 -9.90 -0.73 13.88
C ARG A 175 -9.57 0.76 14.10
N LEU A 176 -9.63 1.54 13.02
CA LEU A 176 -9.20 2.94 12.97
C LEU A 176 -10.33 3.94 13.21
N GLN A 177 -10.05 4.94 14.03
CA GLN A 177 -10.85 6.15 14.22
C GLN A 177 -10.12 7.37 13.64
N ASP A 178 -10.73 8.55 13.66
CA ASP A 178 -10.04 9.77 13.26
C ASP A 178 -8.96 10.17 14.28
N GLY A 179 -7.83 10.68 13.79
CA GLY A 179 -6.65 10.98 14.61
C GLY A 179 -5.72 9.77 14.84
N ASP A 180 -6.17 8.55 14.55
CA ASP A 180 -5.33 7.36 14.67
C ASP A 180 -4.14 7.41 13.73
N GLU A 181 -2.95 7.18 14.29
CA GLU A 181 -1.72 7.09 13.53
C GLU A 181 -1.62 5.75 12.80
N VAL A 182 -1.17 5.79 11.55
CA VAL A 182 -0.89 4.63 10.71
C VAL A 182 0.48 4.78 10.04
N THR A 183 1.17 3.66 9.84
CA THR A 183 2.40 3.60 9.04
C THR A 183 2.05 3.12 7.64
N ILE A 184 2.55 3.81 6.61
CA ILE A 184 2.40 3.41 5.21
C ILE A 184 3.79 3.14 4.64
N ARG A 185 3.92 2.03 3.89
CA ARG A 185 5.15 1.63 3.20
C ARG A 185 4.89 1.41 1.72
N ALA A 186 5.83 1.79 0.87
CA ALA A 186 5.80 1.52 -0.57
C ALA A 186 7.19 1.17 -1.10
N GLU A 187 7.23 0.46 -2.22
CA GLU A 187 8.46 0.24 -2.99
C GLU A 187 8.67 1.42 -3.96
N ASP A 188 9.81 2.10 -3.90
CA ASP A 188 10.25 3.04 -4.94
C ASP A 188 10.83 2.25 -6.12
N ALA A 189 9.90 1.66 -6.89
CA ALA A 189 10.16 0.91 -8.11
C ALA A 189 9.26 1.42 -9.24
N ALA A 190 9.73 1.35 -10.48
CA ALA A 190 8.93 1.74 -11.63
C ALA A 190 7.66 0.87 -11.73
N PRO A 191 6.49 1.46 -12.08
CA PRO A 191 5.26 0.70 -12.21
C PRO A 191 5.37 -0.28 -13.38
N ARG A 192 4.74 -1.46 -13.26
CA ARG A 192 4.63 -2.42 -14.37
C ARG A 192 4.02 -1.82 -15.63
N GLN A 193 3.11 -0.85 -15.46
CA GLN A 193 2.50 -0.09 -16.52
C GLN A 193 2.29 1.36 -16.05
N LYS A 194 2.89 2.34 -16.74
CA LYS A 194 2.84 3.76 -16.34
C LYS A 194 1.48 4.41 -16.61
N TRP A 195 0.76 3.98 -17.65
CA TRP A 195 -0.52 4.55 -18.05
C TRP A 195 -1.55 3.43 -18.24
N VAL A 196 -2.67 3.53 -17.55
CA VAL A 196 -3.76 2.54 -17.61
C VAL A 196 -5.09 3.22 -17.90
N ALA A 197 -5.90 2.57 -18.73
CA ALA A 197 -7.22 3.02 -19.12
C ALA A 197 -8.25 1.91 -18.88
N PRO A 198 -9.56 2.21 -18.89
CA PRO A 198 -10.60 1.22 -18.72
C PRO A 198 -10.58 0.15 -19.82
N PRO A 199 -11.10 -1.06 -19.55
CA PRO A 199 -11.31 -2.07 -20.59
C PRO A 199 -12.06 -1.48 -21.80
N GLY A 200 -11.55 -1.74 -23.01
CA GLY A 200 -12.12 -1.24 -24.27
C GLY A 200 -11.58 0.11 -24.75
N ALA A 201 -10.95 0.93 -23.89
CA ALA A 201 -10.29 2.16 -24.32
C ALA A 201 -9.04 1.87 -25.19
N ASP A 202 -8.39 0.73 -24.94
CA ASP A 202 -7.20 0.25 -25.65
C ASP A 202 -7.41 0.05 -27.18
N ALA A 203 -8.66 0.03 -27.66
CA ALA A 203 -9.01 -0.15 -29.07
C ALA A 203 -8.82 1.12 -29.93
N ALA A 204 -8.80 2.30 -29.31
CA ALA A 204 -8.44 3.56 -29.96
C ALA A 204 -6.99 3.91 -29.60
N GLY A 205 -6.04 3.15 -30.14
CA GLY A 205 -4.62 3.42 -29.96
C GLY A 205 -4.29 4.87 -30.36
N PRO A 206 -3.41 5.57 -29.63
CA PRO A 206 -3.09 6.95 -29.94
C PRO A 206 -2.47 7.02 -31.34
N SER A 207 -3.16 7.70 -32.27
CA SER A 207 -2.54 8.13 -33.52
C SER A 207 -1.39 9.07 -33.16
N SER A 208 -0.15 8.56 -33.22
CA SER A 208 1.03 9.34 -32.85
C SER A 208 1.06 10.64 -33.66
N PRO A 209 1.03 11.83 -33.02
CA PRO A 209 1.21 13.08 -33.74
C PRO A 209 2.66 13.26 -34.23
N TYR A 210 3.58 12.43 -33.74
CA TYR A 210 4.97 12.37 -34.16
C TYR A 210 5.18 11.18 -35.10
N ASN A 211 4.88 11.41 -36.38
CA ASN A 211 5.35 10.55 -37.46
C ASN A 211 6.75 11.04 -37.87
N LEU A 212 7.79 10.45 -37.27
CA LEU A 212 9.19 10.90 -37.41
C LEU A 212 9.83 10.58 -38.78
N ASP A 213 9.06 10.08 -39.74
CA ASP A 213 9.54 9.67 -41.07
C ASP A 213 9.63 10.82 -42.10
N SER A 214 9.57 12.07 -41.63
CA SER A 214 9.81 13.26 -42.46
C SER A 214 11.30 13.56 -42.53
N THR A 215 12.06 12.75 -43.29
CA THR A 215 13.42 13.13 -43.70
C THR A 215 13.35 14.28 -44.70
N PRO A 216 13.93 15.46 -44.41
CA PRO A 216 14.00 16.54 -45.39
C PRO A 216 14.98 16.17 -46.50
N ARG A 217 14.57 16.40 -47.76
CA ARG A 217 15.45 16.39 -48.94
C ARG A 217 16.10 17.76 -49.14
#